data_AF-A0A382LNK7-F1
#
_entry.id   AF-A0A382LNK7-F1
#
_cell.length_a   1.000
_cell.length_b   1.000
_cell.length_c   1.000
_cell.angle_alpha   90.00
_cell.angle_beta   90.00
_cell.angle_gamma   90.00
#
_symmetry.space_group_name_H-M   'P 1'
#
loop_
_entity.id
_entity.type
_entity.pdbx_description
1 polymer ?
#
loop_
_entity_poly.entity_id
_entity_poly.type
_entity_poly.pdbx_seq_one_letter_code
_entity_poly.pdbx_strand_id
1 'polypeptide(L)'
;MKKLIPFLMAALALPALGANYTVVPNWAKVPTGEIQIGSMHGDVAVSSKGEVYVSVQGGPKAGIQVYSAKGKYLRNVPSAPGDFHGFVIRKLDDGEHIYGARLG
;
A
#
# COMPACT_ATOMS: atom_id res chain seq x y z
N MET A 1 -13.22 48.38 -39.69
CA MET A 1 -13.37 46.94 -39.39
C MET A 1 -12.00 46.32 -39.19
N LYS A 2 -11.71 45.84 -37.99
CA LYS A 2 -10.75 44.79 -37.56
C LYS A 2 -10.51 45.03 -36.07
N LYS A 3 -11.29 44.35 -35.23
CA LYS A 3 -11.24 44.47 -33.78
C LYS A 3 -9.96 43.79 -33.29
N LEU A 4 -9.12 44.52 -32.55
CA LEU A 4 -8.06 43.94 -31.72
C LEU A 4 -8.72 43.04 -30.67
N ILE A 5 -8.30 41.78 -30.61
CA ILE A 5 -8.61 40.87 -29.51
C ILE A 5 -7.42 40.96 -28.56
N PRO A 6 -7.54 41.59 -27.37
CA PRO A 6 -6.50 41.50 -26.38
C PRO A 6 -6.62 40.15 -25.66
N PHE A 7 -5.52 39.41 -25.75
CA PHE A 7 -4.95 38.54 -24.73
C PHE A 7 -5.77 38.36 -23.44
N LEU A 8 -6.26 37.15 -23.19
CA LEU A 8 -6.52 36.69 -21.83
C LEU A 8 -6.05 35.25 -21.67
N MET A 9 -4.73 35.08 -21.69
CA MET A 9 -4.09 33.86 -21.23
C MET A 9 -4.00 33.94 -19.71
N ALA A 10 -5.13 33.75 -19.03
CA ALA A 10 -5.15 33.58 -17.58
C ALA A 10 -4.53 32.21 -17.28
N ALA A 11 -3.23 32.20 -16.99
CA ALA A 11 -2.53 31.02 -16.49
C ALA A 11 -3.17 30.61 -15.16
N LEU A 12 -3.99 29.57 -15.20
CA LEU A 12 -4.47 28.85 -14.01
C LEU A 12 -3.26 28.18 -13.34
N ALA A 13 -2.57 28.91 -12.48
CA ALA A 13 -1.67 28.33 -11.49
C ALA A 13 -2.52 27.67 -10.40
N LEU A 14 -3.07 26.48 -10.71
CA LEU A 14 -3.63 25.62 -9.69
C LEU A 14 -2.46 25.18 -8.78
N PRO A 15 -2.53 25.40 -7.45
CA PRO A 15 -1.54 24.84 -6.57
C PRO A 15 -1.57 23.32 -6.76
N ALA A 16 -0.41 22.72 -6.97
CA ALA A 16 -0.29 21.27 -6.88
C ALA A 16 -0.71 20.88 -5.47
N LEU A 17 -1.93 20.34 -5.33
CA LEU A 17 -2.41 19.78 -4.08
C LEU A 17 -1.55 18.54 -3.80
N GLY A 18 -0.48 18.74 -3.03
CA GLY A 18 0.29 17.64 -2.49
C GLY A 18 -0.61 16.75 -1.64
N ALA A 19 -0.38 15.44 -1.68
CA ALA A 19 -1.07 14.53 -0.78
C ALA A 19 -0.66 14.88 0.67
N ASN A 20 -1.65 15.16 1.51
CA ASN A 20 -1.45 15.33 2.95
C ASN A 20 -1.61 13.98 3.63
N TYR A 21 -0.64 13.60 4.45
CA TYR A 21 -0.65 12.34 5.19
C TYR A 21 -0.68 12.63 6.68
N THR A 22 -1.61 12.00 7.39
CA THR A 22 -1.66 12.04 8.86
C THR A 22 -1.31 10.66 9.41
N VAL A 23 -0.59 10.65 10.52
CA VAL A 23 -0.27 9.40 11.22
C VAL A 23 -1.53 8.91 11.92
N VAL A 24 -1.94 7.68 11.64
CA VAL A 24 -2.97 6.98 12.40
C VAL A 24 -2.27 6.12 13.46
N PRO A 25 -2.25 6.54 14.75
CA PRO A 25 -1.55 5.80 15.78
C PRO A 25 -2.16 4.42 15.97
N ASN A 26 -1.32 3.41 16.18
CA ASN A 26 -1.73 2.03 16.47
C ASN A 26 -2.67 1.42 15.42
N TRP A 27 -2.50 1.79 14.13
CA TRP A 27 -3.30 1.25 13.04
C TRP A 27 -3.14 -0.28 12.95
N ALA A 28 -1.92 -0.79 12.77
CA ALA A 28 -1.69 -2.23 12.69
C ALA A 28 -1.90 -2.91 14.06
N LYS A 29 -2.96 -3.71 14.18
CA LYS A 29 -3.21 -4.54 15.36
C LYS A 29 -2.41 -5.83 15.24
N VAL A 30 -1.51 -6.04 16.19
CA VAL A 30 -0.72 -7.27 16.29
C VAL A 30 -1.62 -8.51 16.37
N PRO A 31 -1.37 -9.53 15.54
CA PRO A 31 -2.25 -10.69 15.40
C PRO A 31 -2.25 -11.62 16.61
N THR A 32 -1.15 -11.71 17.34
CA THR A 32 -0.89 -12.77 18.33
C THR A 32 -0.40 -12.23 19.67
N GLY A 33 -0.72 -10.96 19.97
CA GLY A 33 -0.43 -10.32 21.25
C GLY A 33 1.02 -9.84 21.41
N GLU A 34 1.80 -9.85 20.34
CA GLU A 34 3.15 -9.28 20.31
C GLU A 34 3.12 -7.76 20.49
N ILE A 35 4.28 -7.18 20.77
CA ILE A 35 4.44 -5.72 20.82
C ILE A 35 4.52 -5.12 19.40
N GLN A 36 4.94 -5.93 18.41
CA GLN A 36 5.13 -5.50 17.02
C GLN A 36 4.76 -6.62 16.04
N ILE A 37 4.43 -6.23 14.80
CA ILE A 37 3.99 -7.15 13.74
C ILE A 37 5.08 -8.11 13.22
N GLY A 38 6.35 -7.86 13.57
CA GLY A 38 7.51 -8.62 13.14
C GLY A 38 8.61 -7.73 12.54
N SER A 39 9.62 -8.33 11.91
CA SER A 39 10.66 -7.60 11.17
C SER A 39 10.15 -7.28 9.75
N MET A 40 10.12 -6.00 9.40
CA MET A 40 9.65 -5.53 8.09
C MET A 40 10.66 -5.88 6.99
N HIS A 41 10.18 -6.35 5.84
CA HIS A 41 11.08 -6.89 4.81
C HIS A 41 11.00 -6.23 3.43
N GLY A 42 9.99 -5.44 3.09
CA GLY A 42 10.18 -4.58 1.90
C GLY A 42 9.00 -3.83 1.33
N ASP A 43 7.75 -4.19 1.60
CA ASP A 43 6.65 -3.43 1.01
C ASP A 43 5.31 -3.47 1.75
N VAL A 44 4.48 -2.50 1.39
CA VAL A 44 3.06 -2.40 1.74
C VAL A 44 2.26 -2.06 0.48
N ALA A 45 1.27 -2.88 0.15
CA ALA A 45 0.37 -2.62 -0.97
C ALA A 45 -1.09 -2.74 -0.54
N VAL A 46 -1.98 -1.99 -1.21
CA VAL A 46 -3.41 -1.99 -0.93
C VAL A 46 -4.14 -2.63 -2.11
N SER A 47 -4.99 -3.62 -1.83
CA SER A 47 -5.83 -4.24 -2.85
C SER A 47 -7.01 -3.35 -3.24
N SER A 48 -7.68 -3.68 -4.33
CA SER A 48 -8.90 -3.00 -4.77
C SER A 48 -10.06 -3.03 -3.76
N LYS A 49 -10.00 -3.94 -2.78
CA LYS A 49 -10.96 -4.06 -1.67
C LYS A 49 -10.57 -3.22 -0.44
N GLY A 50 -9.45 -2.51 -0.50
CA GLY A 50 -8.91 -1.76 0.65
C GLY A 50 -8.26 -2.65 1.72
N GLU A 51 -7.96 -3.91 1.41
CA GLU A 51 -7.12 -4.73 2.29
C GLU A 51 -5.66 -4.32 2.10
N VAL A 52 -4.92 -4.23 3.20
CA VAL A 52 -3.53 -3.79 3.23
C VAL A 52 -2.63 -4.99 3.47
N TYR A 53 -1.72 -5.23 2.54
CA TYR A 53 -0.79 -6.33 2.51
C TYR A 53 0.58 -5.81 2.95
N VAL A 54 1.23 -6.52 3.87
CA VAL A 54 2.46 -6.06 4.54
C VAL A 54 3.46 -7.21 4.56
N SER A 55 4.66 -7.01 3.99
CA SER A 55 5.69 -8.07 3.97
C SER A 55 6.54 -8.09 5.23
N VAL A 56 6.48 -9.19 5.97
CA VAL A 56 7.16 -9.40 7.25
C VAL A 56 8.05 -10.64 7.18
N GLN A 57 9.34 -10.52 7.45
CA GLN A 57 10.27 -11.65 7.39
C GLN A 57 10.37 -12.43 8.71
N GLY A 58 10.25 -11.75 9.85
CA GLY A 58 10.46 -12.34 11.17
C GLY A 58 9.19 -12.36 12.02
N GLY A 59 9.11 -13.31 12.95
CA GLY A 59 8.00 -13.44 13.89
C GLY A 59 6.99 -14.54 13.52
N PRO A 60 5.98 -14.76 14.37
CA PRO A 60 5.09 -15.93 14.26
C PRO A 60 4.15 -15.87 13.05
N LYS A 61 4.04 -14.71 12.40
CA LYS A 61 3.23 -14.48 11.19
C LYS A 61 4.07 -13.94 10.03
N ALA A 62 5.29 -14.46 9.86
CA ALA A 62 6.14 -14.15 8.71
C ALA A 62 5.46 -14.47 7.36
N GLY A 63 5.95 -13.86 6.29
CA GLY A 63 5.35 -13.81 4.96
C GLY A 63 4.57 -12.52 4.72
N ILE A 64 3.48 -12.59 3.98
CA ILE A 64 2.64 -11.42 3.70
C ILE A 64 1.42 -11.43 4.63
N GLN A 65 1.39 -10.51 5.57
CA GLN A 65 0.25 -10.29 6.46
C GLN A 65 -0.79 -9.42 5.77
N VAL A 66 -2.08 -9.70 5.99
CA VAL A 66 -3.21 -8.99 5.40
C VAL A 66 -4.04 -8.35 6.51
N TYR A 67 -4.27 -7.05 6.38
CA TYR A 67 -5.01 -6.21 7.30
C TYR A 67 -6.22 -5.59 6.62
N SER A 68 -7.28 -5.31 7.38
CA SER A 68 -8.36 -4.45 6.89
C SER A 68 -7.88 -3.00 6.74
N ALA A 69 -8.65 -2.15 6.06
CA ALA A 69 -8.40 -0.71 6.00
C ALA A 69 -8.29 -0.04 7.40
N LYS A 70 -8.88 -0.65 8.44
CA LYS A 70 -8.81 -0.18 9.84
C LYS A 70 -7.67 -0.83 10.63
N GLY A 71 -6.79 -1.59 9.97
CA GLY A 71 -5.62 -2.21 10.56
C GLY A 71 -5.91 -3.42 11.46
N LYS A 72 -7.11 -4.02 11.34
CA LYS A 72 -7.38 -5.33 11.95
C LYS A 72 -6.68 -6.41 11.14
N TYR A 73 -5.85 -7.24 11.77
CA TYR A 73 -5.30 -8.43 11.13
C TYR A 73 -6.41 -9.37 10.66
N LEU A 74 -6.30 -9.84 9.42
CA LEU A 74 -7.26 -10.74 8.78
C LEU A 74 -6.68 -12.14 8.62
N ARG A 75 -5.48 -12.25 8.02
CA ARG A 75 -4.82 -13.51 7.65
C ARG A 75 -3.39 -13.26 7.18
N ASN A 76 -2.63 -14.33 6.96
CA ASN A 76 -1.48 -14.30 6.04
C ASN A 76 -1.94 -14.75 4.64
N VAL A 77 -1.24 -14.29 3.61
CA VAL A 77 -1.36 -14.88 2.27
C VAL A 77 -0.86 -16.33 2.36
N PRO A 78 -1.68 -17.32 1.96
CA PRO A 78 -1.29 -18.73 2.05
C PRO A 78 0.01 -18.99 1.29
N SER A 79 0.94 -19.71 1.93
CA SER A 79 2.22 -20.12 1.35
C SER A 79 3.10 -18.97 0.83
N ALA A 80 2.83 -17.72 1.23
CA ALA A 80 3.75 -16.63 0.99
C ALA A 80 5.07 -16.90 1.72
N PRO A 81 6.21 -16.66 1.07
CA PRO A 81 7.51 -16.96 1.65
C PRO A 81 7.89 -15.90 2.69
N GLY A 82 8.74 -16.28 3.64
CA GLY A 82 9.26 -15.33 4.62
C GLY A 82 10.22 -14.28 4.04
N ASP A 83 10.80 -14.50 2.87
CA ASP A 83 11.83 -13.65 2.26
C ASP A 83 11.30 -12.76 1.12
N PHE A 84 10.00 -12.47 1.11
CA PHE A 84 9.40 -11.60 0.10
C PHE A 84 9.79 -10.13 0.34
N HIS A 85 10.48 -9.51 -0.62
CA HIS A 85 11.07 -8.18 -0.42
C HIS A 85 10.10 -7.07 -0.87
N GLY A 86 10.30 -6.49 -2.05
CA GLY A 86 9.36 -5.57 -2.70
C GLY A 86 8.26 -6.33 -3.43
N PHE A 87 7.01 -5.84 -3.38
CA PHE A 87 5.91 -6.44 -4.11
C PHE A 87 4.84 -5.46 -4.53
N VAL A 88 4.14 -5.79 -5.62
CA VAL A 88 2.99 -5.04 -6.13
C VAL A 88 1.78 -5.93 -6.24
N ILE A 89 0.60 -5.34 -6.05
CA ILE A 89 -0.69 -5.97 -6.39
C ILE A 89 -1.09 -5.46 -7.78
N ARG A 90 -1.38 -6.36 -8.70
CA ARG A 90 -1.82 -6.04 -10.06
C ARG A 90 -3.17 -6.67 -10.33
N LYS A 91 -4.09 -5.86 -10.83
CA LYS A 91 -5.38 -6.33 -11.35
C LYS A 91 -5.20 -6.83 -12.78
N LEU A 92 -5.61 -8.07 -13.01
CA LEU A 92 -5.71 -8.75 -14.30
C LEU A 92 -7.18 -9.15 -14.52
N ASP A 93 -7.48 -9.75 -15.67
CA ASP A 93 -8.84 -10.13 -16.06
C ASP A 93 -9.47 -11.18 -15.12
N ASP A 94 -8.63 -12.03 -14.52
CA ASP A 94 -9.00 -13.11 -13.60
C ASP A 94 -8.88 -12.73 -12.12
N GLY A 95 -8.42 -11.52 -11.80
CA GLY A 95 -8.39 -11.01 -10.43
C GLY A 95 -7.12 -10.27 -10.06
N GLU A 96 -6.87 -10.14 -8.76
CA GLU A 96 -5.68 -9.46 -8.24
C GLU A 96 -4.57 -10.46 -7.91
N HIS A 97 -3.37 -10.14 -8.39
CA HIS A 97 -2.18 -10.97 -8.29
C HIS A 97 -1.07 -10.22 -7.58
N ILE A 98 -0.31 -10.94 -6.75
CA ILE A 98 0.85 -10.40 -6.04
C ILE A 98 2.11 -10.81 -6.80
N TYR A 99 2.91 -9.82 -7.21
CA TYR A 99 4.22 -10.02 -7.82
C TYR A 99 5.28 -9.40 -6.94
N GLY A 100 6.33 -10.14 -6.62
CA GLY A 100 7.40 -9.62 -5.78
C GLY A 100 8.68 -10.44 -5.87
N ALA A 101 9.76 -9.83 -5.41
CA ALA A 101 11.09 -10.43 -5.39
C ALA A 101 11.29 -11.31 -4.15
N ARG A 102 12.11 -12.35 -4.30
CA ARG A 102 12.61 -13.21 -3.22
C ARG A 102 14.14 -13.13 -3.18
N LEU A 103 14.73 -13.37 -2.02
CA LEU A 103 16.18 -13.36 -1.85
C LEU A 103 16.81 -14.73 -2.17
N GLY A 104 16.05 -15.82 -2.05
CA GLY A 104 16.49 -17.17 -2.43
C GLY A 104 17.00 -18.01 -1.27
#